data_AF-A0A427CDJ5-F1
#
_entry.id   AF-A0A427CDJ5-F1
#
_cell.length_a   1.000
_cell.length_b   1.000
_cell.length_c   1.000
_cell.angle_alpha   90.00
_cell.angle_beta   90.00
_cell.angle_gamma   90.00
#
_symmetry.space_group_name_H-M   'P 1'
#
loop_
_entity.id
_entity.type
_entity.pdbx_description
1 polymer ?
#
loop_
_entity_poly.entity_id
_entity_poly.type
_entity_poly.pdbx_seq_one_letter_code
_entity_poly.pdbx_strand_id
1 'polypeptide(L)' 'MTYKLMDWACDVLRHHQRGHGRMPDCLLLTAGQAHGLVAEIAHTTRGRRQLRIDSVRKGEVYLMGVPIRLFEVEHGSTS' A
#
# COMPACT_ATOMS: atom_id res chain seq x y z
N MET A 1 -6.26 16.66 -13.64
CA MET A 1 -5.44 15.46 -13.38
C MET A 1 -5.85 14.91 -12.04
N THR A 2 -6.46 13.72 -11.98
CA THR A 2 -6.79 13.07 -10.71
C THR A 2 -5.49 12.55 -10.10
N TYR A 3 -5.10 13.10 -8.95
CA TYR A 3 -3.94 12.62 -8.21
C TYR A 3 -4.25 11.21 -7.70
N LYS A 4 -3.48 10.23 -8.16
CA LYS A 4 -3.76 8.82 -7.89
C LYS A 4 -3.22 8.44 -6.52
N LEU A 5 -3.82 7.44 -5.89
CA LEU A 5 -3.35 6.94 -4.60
C LEU A 5 -1.94 6.37 -4.70
N MET A 6 -1.57 5.82 -5.87
CA MET A 6 -0.21 5.39 -6.16
C MET A 6 0.79 6.56 -6.19
N ASP A 7 0.41 7.74 -6.66
CA ASP A 7 1.26 8.94 -6.64
C ASP A 7 1.52 9.37 -5.20
N TRP A 8 0.45 9.43 -4.39
CA TRP A 8 0.53 9.69 -2.96
C TRP A 8 1.47 8.72 -2.23
N ALA A 9 1.30 7.42 -2.45
CA ALA A 9 2.10 6.40 -1.79
C ALA A 9 3.60 6.52 -2.16
N CYS A 10 3.91 6.81 -3.42
CA CYS A 10 5.28 7.08 -3.86
C CYS A 10 5.86 8.33 -3.19
N ASP A 11 5.06 9.39 -3.02
CA ASP A 11 5.49 10.63 -2.36
C ASP A 11 5.78 10.42 -0.88
N VAL A 12 4.95 9.65 -0.17
CA VAL A 12 5.20 9.27 1.23
C VAL A 12 6.53 8.53 1.37
N LEU A 13 6.80 7.54 0.52
CA LEU A 13 8.06 6.78 0.57
C LEU A 13 9.27 7.66 0.27
N ARG A 14 9.19 8.50 -0.76
CA ARG A 14 10.27 9.44 -1.11
C ARG A 14 10.51 10.46 -0.02
N HIS A 15 9.47 10.97 0.62
CA HIS A 15 9.57 11.89 1.74
C HIS A 15 10.27 11.23 2.94
N HIS A 16 9.87 10.01 3.30
CA HIS A 16 10.53 9.24 4.36
C HIS A 16 12.01 8.99 4.05
N GLN A 17 12.34 8.56 2.83
CA GLN A 17 13.74 8.33 2.44
C GLN A 17 14.59 9.60 2.55
N ARG A 18 14.05 10.74 2.15
CA ARG A 18 14.74 12.04 2.27
C ARG A 18 14.96 12.44 3.74
N GLY A 19 13.98 12.19 4.61
CA GLY A 19 14.06 12.53 6.03
C GLY A 19 14.97 11.61 6.85
N HIS A 20 15.04 10.32 6.50
CA HIS A 20 15.69 9.29 7.32
C HIS A 20 16.89 8.61 6.65
N GLY A 21 17.20 8.92 5.39
CA GLY A 21 18.29 8.29 4.63
C GLY A 21 18.03 6.84 4.24
N ARG A 22 16.85 6.28 4.54
CA ARG A 22 16.47 4.90 4.24
C ARG A 22 14.97 4.77 3.93
N MET A 23 14.61 3.73 3.20
CA MET A 23 13.21 3.35 3.04
C MET A 23 12.60 2.89 4.37
N PRO A 24 11.29 3.08 4.57
CA PRO A 24 10.61 2.48 5.72
C PRO A 24 10.55 0.97 5.57
N ASP A 25 10.45 0.26 6.71
CA ASP A 25 10.37 -1.21 6.72
C ASP A 25 9.06 -1.72 6.08
N CYS A 26 7.98 -0.94 6.17
CA CYS A 26 6.73 -1.19 5.47
C CYS A 26 5.91 0.09 5.27
N LEU A 27 4.96 0.06 4.32
CA LEU A 27 3.92 1.07 4.15
C LEU A 27 2.61 0.53 4.72
N LEU A 28 2.08 1.19 5.74
CA LEU A 28 0.81 0.85 6.35
C LEU A 28 -0.35 1.58 5.65
N LEU A 29 -1.35 0.82 5.22
CA LEU A 29 -2.54 1.36 4.56
C LEU A 29 -3.80 0.91 5.29
N THR A 30 -4.80 1.79 5.37
CA THR A 30 -6.16 1.35 5.72
C THR A 30 -6.71 0.40 4.64
N ALA A 31 -7.73 -0.39 4.99
CA ALA A 31 -8.39 -1.28 4.02
C ALA A 31 -8.88 -0.53 2.77
N GLY A 32 -9.47 0.66 2.95
CA GLY A 32 -9.94 1.49 1.84
C GLY A 32 -8.81 1.96 0.91
N GLN A 33 -7.69 2.41 1.49
CA GLN A 33 -6.50 2.79 0.71
C GLN A 33 -5.89 1.59 -0.01
N ALA A 34 -5.78 0.44 0.65
CA ALA A 34 -5.26 -0.76 0.02
C ALA A 34 -6.14 -1.23 -1.16
N HIS A 35 -7.47 -1.16 -1.03
CA HIS A 35 -8.39 -1.43 -2.14
C HIS A 35 -8.19 -0.46 -3.32
N GLY A 36 -8.10 0.84 -3.04
CA GLY A 36 -7.85 1.85 -4.07
C GLY A 36 -6.52 1.62 -4.80
N LEU A 37 -5.46 1.31 -4.06
CA LEU A 37 -4.13 1.08 -4.62
C LEU A 37 -4.09 -0.19 -5.47
N VAL A 38 -4.70 -1.28 -4.98
CA VAL A 38 -4.82 -2.53 -5.74
C VAL A 38 -5.60 -2.33 -7.03
N ALA A 39 -6.70 -1.56 -7.00
CA ALA A 39 -7.48 -1.26 -8.19
C ALA A 39 -6.66 -0.45 -9.20
N GLU A 40 -5.94 0.58 -8.75
CA GLU A 40 -5.06 1.38 -9.61
C GLU A 40 -3.94 0.54 -10.24
N ILE A 41 -3.28 -0.32 -9.47
CA ILE A 41 -2.25 -1.23 -9.99
C ILE A 41 -2.89 -2.14 -11.05
N ALA A 42 -4.02 -2.77 -10.75
CA ALA A 42 -4.72 -3.67 -11.68
C ALA A 42 -5.09 -2.99 -13.00
N HIS A 43 -5.49 -1.71 -12.97
CA HIS A 43 -5.76 -0.92 -14.17
C HIS A 43 -4.50 -0.61 -14.99
N THR A 44 -3.35 -0.49 -14.33
CA THR A 44 -2.08 -0.12 -14.98
C THR A 44 -1.36 -1.35 -15.56
N THR A 45 -1.42 -2.50 -14.86
CA THR A 45 -0.94 -3.78 -15.36
C THR A 45 -1.98 -4.45 -16.25
N ARG A 46 -1.98 -4.10 -17.55
CA ARG A 46 -2.72 -4.83 -18.59
C ARG A 46 -2.26 -6.30 -18.64
N GLY A 47 -2.86 -7.17 -17.84
CA GLY A 47 -3.00 -8.58 -18.18
C GLY A 47 -2.44 -9.66 -17.28
N ARG A 48 -1.87 -9.43 -16.09
CA ARG A 48 -1.40 -10.56 -15.26
C ARG A 48 -1.62 -10.33 -13.77
N ARG A 49 -2.48 -11.18 -13.20
CA ARG A 49 -2.82 -11.32 -11.77
C ARG A 49 -3.72 -10.21 -11.23
N GLN A 50 -4.98 -10.57 -11.00
CA GLN A 50 -5.90 -9.80 -10.17
C GLN A 50 -5.28 -9.74 -8.76
N LEU A 51 -4.57 -8.66 -8.44
CA LEU A 51 -4.09 -8.42 -7.09
C LEU A 51 -5.31 -8.41 -6.18
N ARG A 52 -5.31 -9.28 -5.17
CA ARG A 52 -6.36 -9.35 -4.17
C ARG A 52 -5.90 -8.64 -2.92
N ILE A 53 -6.85 -8.08 -2.18
CA ILE A 53 -6.59 -7.50 -0.86
C ILE A 53 -5.89 -8.51 0.08
N ASP A 54 -6.16 -9.80 -0.09
CA ASP A 54 -5.50 -10.89 0.64
C ASP A 54 -3.98 -10.92 0.42
N SER A 55 -3.48 -10.55 -0.76
CA SER A 55 -2.03 -10.46 -0.98
C SER A 55 -1.43 -9.29 -0.20
N VAL A 56 -2.20 -8.20 0.01
CA VAL A 56 -1.77 -7.09 0.89
C VAL A 56 -1.75 -7.55 2.35
N ARG A 57 -2.76 -8.30 2.79
CA ARG A 57 -2.80 -8.91 4.13
C ARG A 57 -1.63 -9.84 4.39
N LYS A 58 -1.25 -10.65 3.39
CA LYS A 58 -0.11 -11.56 3.47
C LYS A 58 1.26 -10.87 3.33
N GLY A 59 1.30 -9.55 3.09
CA GLY A 59 2.55 -8.81 2.89
C GLY A 59 3.28 -9.17 1.59
N GLU A 60 2.54 -9.63 0.57
CA GLU A 60 3.09 -10.06 -0.72
C GLU A 60 3.16 -8.92 -1.75
N VAL A 61 2.69 -7.73 -1.38
CA VAL A 61 2.62 -6.56 -2.26
C VAL A 61 3.71 -5.58 -1.88
N TYR A 62 4.42 -5.07 -2.88
CA TYR A 62 5.55 -4.17 -2.69
C TYR A 62 5.37 -2.92 -3.56
N LEU A 63 5.72 -1.77 -3.00
CA LEU A 63 5.83 -0.51 -3.72
C LEU A 63 7.24 0.03 -3.52
N MET A 64 7.98 0.26 -4.61
CA MET A 64 9.38 0.71 -4.57
C MET A 64 10.30 -0.15 -3.69
N GLY A 65 10.04 -1.47 -3.64
CA GLY A 65 10.78 -2.41 -2.78
C GLY A 65 10.35 -2.41 -1.31
N VAL A 66 9.38 -1.58 -0.92
CA VAL A 66 8.81 -1.53 0.44
C VAL A 66 7.55 -2.40 0.50
N PRO A 67 7.44 -3.35 1.45
CA PRO A 67 6.23 -4.15 1.61
C PRO A 67 5.06 -3.30 2.09
N ILE A 68 3.88 -3.56 1.54
CA ILE A 68 2.62 -2.93 1.93
C ILE A 68 1.89 -3.85 2.90
N ARG A 69 1.38 -3.28 4.00
CA ARG A 69 0.62 -4.01 5.02
C ARG A 69 -0.67 -3.26 5.34
N LEU A 70 -1.70 -4.02 5.72
CA LEU A 70 -2.92 -3.40 6.24
C LEU A 70 -2.68 -2.94 7.67
N PHE A 71 -3.11 -1.70 7.93
CA PHE A 71 -3.32 -1.22 9.28
C PHE A 71 -4.67 -1.75 9.77
N GLU A 72 -4.63 -2.83 10.54
CA GLU A 72 -5.80 -3.38 11.21
C GLU A 72 -5.80 -2.86 12.65
N VAL A 73 -6.75 -1.98 12.98
CA VAL A 73 -7.01 -1.62 14.38
C VAL A 73 -7.82 -2.77 14.95
N GLU A 74 -7.23 -3.57 15.82
CA GLU A 74 -8.00 -4.42 16.71
C GLU A 74 -8.93 -3.50 17.51
N HIS A 75 -10.20 -3.42 17.11
CA HIS A 75 -11.22 -2.93 18.02
C HIS A 75 -11.28 -4.02 19.07
N GLY A 76 -10.65 -3.76 20.23
CA GLY A 76 -10.74 -4.64 21.37
C GLY A 76 -12.22 -4.95 21.59
N SER A 77 -12.61 -6.17 21.25
CA SER A 77 -13.92 -6.69 21.59
C SER A 77 -13.94 -6.76 23.11
N THR A 78 -14.35 -5.67 23.76
CA THR A 78 -14.76 -5.70 25.16
C THR A 78 -15.92 -6.69 25.22
N SER A 79 -15.57 -7.91 25.58
CA SER A 79 -16.49 -9.00 25.91
C SER A 79 -16.90 -8.86 27.36
#